data_AF-A0A6P9F4X8-F1
#
_entry.id   AF-A0A6P9F4X8-F1
#
_cell.length_a   1.000
_cell.length_b   1.000
_cell.length_c   1.000
_cell.angle_alpha   90.00
_cell.angle_beta   90.00
_cell.angle_gamma   90.00
#
_symmetry.space_group_name_H-M   'P 1'
#
loop_
_entity.id
_entity.type
_entity.pdbx_description
1 polymer ?
#
loop_
_entity_poly.entity_id
_entity_poly.type
_entity_poly.pdbx_seq_one_letter_code
_entity_poly.pdbx_strand_id
1 'polypeptide(L)'
;MEKNVIQPLIAASISFLIAIRAYRRKSLDLSGALSGFLVMSIHLALGYRYGAMLLVFFFTSSKLTKVGEEKKRRVDADFKEGGQRNWIQVLSNAGIATVLVVIIWKLTGGQDKCLDSKDSTLVTSLLGGIIGHYCCCNGDTWSSELGVLSDAQPRLITTFKVNLASKHYLLLSTIVVAFSAHFLRAHT
;
A
#
# COMPACT_ATOMS: atom_id res chain seq x y z
N MET A 1 0.84 -26.61 18.41
CA MET A 1 2.16 -25.94 18.49
C MET A 1 2.80 -25.78 17.11
N GLU A 2 2.72 -26.78 16.22
CA GLU A 2 3.34 -26.73 14.88
C GLU A 2 2.81 -25.62 13.95
N LYS A 3 1.50 -25.33 13.96
CA LYS A 3 0.91 -24.22 13.18
C LYS A 3 1.54 -22.86 13.50
N ASN A 4 1.94 -22.63 14.75
CA ASN A 4 2.48 -21.34 15.20
C ASN A 4 3.92 -21.11 14.72
N VAL A 5 4.61 -22.13 14.21
CA VAL A 5 6.00 -22.05 13.73
C VAL A 5 6.07 -22.16 12.21
N ILE A 6 5.27 -23.05 11.61
CA ILE A 6 5.26 -23.28 10.16
C ILE A 6 4.82 -22.03 9.40
N GLN A 7 3.75 -21.36 9.85
CA GLN A 7 3.22 -20.19 9.14
C GLN A 7 4.21 -19.01 9.12
N PRO A 8 4.83 -18.62 10.26
CA PRO A 8 5.89 -17.60 10.24
C PRO A 8 7.09 -17.98 9.37
N LEU A 9 7.47 -19.26 9.33
CA LEU A 9 8.57 -19.73 8.48
C LEU A 9 8.24 -19.55 7.00
N ILE A 10 7.06 -19.99 6.57
CA ILE A 10 6.56 -19.80 5.19
C ILE A 10 6.48 -18.31 4.86
N ALA A 11 5.93 -17.51 5.78
CA ALA A 11 5.82 -16.06 5.62
C ALA A 11 7.19 -15.40 5.41
N ALA A 12 8.20 -15.77 6.22
CA ALA A 12 9.56 -15.27 6.08
C ALA A 12 10.19 -15.71 4.75
N SER A 13 10.06 -16.99 4.37
CA SER A 13 10.61 -17.47 3.09
C SER A 13 10.00 -16.73 1.88
N ILE A 14 8.68 -16.57 1.84
CA ILE A 14 8.00 -15.84 0.77
C ILE A 14 8.43 -14.37 0.76
N SER A 15 8.44 -13.73 1.93
CA SER A 15 8.82 -12.32 2.07
C SER A 15 10.25 -12.08 1.62
N PHE A 16 11.16 -13.01 1.91
CA PHE A 16 12.56 -12.92 1.51
C PHE A 16 12.71 -12.98 -0.01
N LEU A 17 12.04 -13.91 -0.67
CA LEU A 17 12.03 -14.02 -2.13
C LEU A 17 11.48 -12.75 -2.79
N ILE A 18 10.42 -12.17 -2.21
CA ILE A 18 9.81 -10.94 -2.70
C ILE A 18 10.76 -9.75 -2.50
N ALA A 19 11.41 -9.63 -1.34
CA ALA A 19 12.38 -8.58 -1.06
C ALA A 19 13.59 -8.64 -2.00
N ILE A 20 14.16 -9.83 -2.24
CA ILE A 20 15.23 -10.03 -3.23
C ILE A 20 14.75 -9.58 -4.61
N ARG A 21 13.56 -10.02 -5.03
CA ARG A 21 13.03 -9.66 -6.34
C ARG A 21 12.78 -8.15 -6.45
N ALA A 22 12.24 -7.52 -5.42
CA ALA A 22 12.00 -6.08 -5.36
C ALA A 22 13.30 -5.27 -5.50
N TYR A 23 14.35 -5.68 -4.78
CA TYR A 23 15.67 -5.08 -4.86
C TYR A 23 16.30 -5.26 -6.25
N ARG A 24 16.31 -6.50 -6.78
CA ARG A 24 16.85 -6.79 -8.13
C ARG A 24 16.11 -6.06 -9.25
N ARG A 25 14.83 -5.77 -9.05
CA ARG A 25 14.01 -5.02 -10.02
C ARG A 25 14.06 -3.50 -9.77
N LYS A 26 14.95 -3.02 -8.89
CA LYS A 26 15.10 -1.61 -8.48
C LYS A 26 13.81 -0.97 -7.97
N SER A 27 12.85 -1.79 -7.52
CA SER A 27 11.57 -1.29 -6.97
C SER A 27 11.75 -0.77 -5.55
N LEU A 28 12.66 -1.38 -4.80
CA LEU A 28 13.11 -0.95 -3.48
C LEU A 28 14.63 -0.78 -3.53
N ASP A 29 15.15 0.16 -2.75
CA ASP A 29 16.58 0.17 -2.42
C ASP A 29 16.88 -0.91 -1.36
N LEU A 30 18.15 -1.02 -0.92
CA LEU A 30 18.53 -2.02 0.07
C LEU A 30 17.78 -1.85 1.40
N SER A 31 17.63 -0.61 1.87
CA SER A 31 16.92 -0.29 3.13
C SER A 31 15.41 -0.58 3.01
N GLY A 32 14.83 -0.28 1.86
CA GLY A 32 13.45 -0.58 1.51
C GLY A 32 13.21 -2.08 1.42
N ALA A 33 14.15 -2.85 0.86
CA ALA A 33 14.04 -4.30 0.78
C ALA A 33 14.09 -4.96 2.17
N LEU A 34 14.98 -4.50 3.06
CA LEU A 34 15.07 -5.00 4.44
C LEU A 34 13.81 -4.70 5.26
N SER A 35 13.35 -3.44 5.24
CA SER A 35 12.11 -3.05 5.91
C SER A 35 10.88 -3.73 5.30
N GLY A 36 10.83 -3.84 3.97
CA GLY A 36 9.77 -4.52 3.23
C GLY A 36 9.71 -6.02 3.57
N PHE A 37 10.85 -6.68 3.74
CA PHE A 37 10.93 -8.06 4.22
C PHE A 37 10.27 -8.20 5.60
N LEU A 38 10.61 -7.32 6.55
CA LEU A 38 10.06 -7.37 7.92
C LEU A 38 8.54 -7.14 7.90
N VAL A 39 8.09 -6.09 7.24
CA VAL A 39 6.68 -5.72 7.14
C VAL A 39 5.86 -6.83 6.46
N MET A 40 6.34 -7.37 5.34
CA MET A 40 5.66 -8.44 4.61
C MET A 40 5.61 -9.73 5.44
N SER A 41 6.69 -10.06 6.15
CA SER A 41 6.75 -11.25 7.01
C SER A 41 5.71 -11.16 8.12
N ILE A 42 5.58 -9.99 8.77
CA ILE A 42 4.57 -9.77 9.81
C ILE A 42 3.16 -9.93 9.24
N HIS A 43 2.85 -9.28 8.10
CA HIS A 43 1.53 -9.37 7.50
C HIS A 43 1.15 -10.80 7.13
N LEU A 44 2.04 -11.56 6.46
CA LEU A 44 1.77 -12.94 6.07
C LEU A 44 1.72 -13.89 7.28
N ALA A 45 2.57 -13.68 8.30
CA ALA A 45 2.57 -14.51 9.50
C ALA A 45 1.30 -14.33 10.33
N LEU A 46 0.71 -13.14 10.34
CA LEU A 46 -0.51 -12.82 11.09
C LEU A 46 -1.80 -13.07 10.28
N GLY A 47 -1.70 -13.25 8.96
CA GLY A 47 -2.82 -13.70 8.13
C GLY A 47 -2.59 -13.45 6.64
N TYR A 48 -2.89 -14.45 5.81
CA TYR A 48 -2.68 -14.35 4.36
C TYR A 48 -3.44 -13.19 3.70
N ARG A 49 -4.61 -12.82 4.24
CA ARG A 49 -5.39 -11.65 3.76
C ARG A 49 -4.63 -10.34 3.93
N TYR A 50 -3.94 -10.15 5.06
CA TYR A 50 -3.15 -8.95 5.31
C TYR A 50 -1.94 -8.88 4.38
N GLY A 51 -1.26 -10.00 4.18
CA GLY A 51 -0.18 -10.10 3.19
C GLY A 51 -0.67 -9.83 1.76
N ALA A 52 -1.82 -10.39 1.37
CA ALA A 52 -2.40 -10.17 0.05
C ALA A 52 -2.71 -8.70 -0.22
N MET A 53 -3.28 -7.96 0.74
CA MET A 53 -3.53 -6.52 0.60
C MET A 53 -2.24 -5.72 0.38
N LEU A 54 -1.22 -5.99 1.20
CA LEU A 54 0.10 -5.35 1.05
C LEU A 54 0.76 -5.70 -0.29
N LEU A 55 0.64 -6.95 -0.75
CA LEU A 55 1.17 -7.38 -2.05
C LEU A 55 0.48 -6.70 -3.22
N VAL A 56 -0.85 -6.55 -3.16
CA VAL A 56 -1.61 -5.82 -4.18
C VAL A 56 -1.14 -4.38 -4.23
N PHE A 57 -1.05 -3.69 -3.10
CA PHE A 57 -0.50 -2.32 -3.03
C PHE A 57 0.92 -2.28 -3.64
N PHE A 58 1.81 -3.16 -3.21
CA PHE A 58 3.21 -3.15 -3.63
C PHE A 58 3.36 -3.40 -5.13
N PHE A 59 2.77 -4.48 -5.66
CA PHE A 59 2.96 -4.85 -7.07
C PHE A 59 2.29 -3.88 -8.04
N THR A 60 1.06 -3.44 -7.75
CA THR A 60 0.36 -2.47 -8.61
C THR A 60 1.11 -1.14 -8.64
N SER A 61 1.50 -0.64 -7.47
CA SER A 61 2.27 0.60 -7.36
C SER A 61 3.64 0.50 -8.00
N SER A 62 4.38 -0.61 -7.82
CA SER A 62 5.68 -0.81 -8.48
C SER A 62 5.56 -0.95 -9.99
N LYS A 63 4.45 -1.48 -10.50
CA LYS A 63 4.19 -1.51 -11.94
C LYS A 63 3.95 -0.09 -12.47
N LEU A 64 3.14 0.72 -11.79
CA LEU A 64 2.85 2.10 -12.17
C LEU A 64 4.08 3.01 -12.13
N THR A 65 4.97 2.82 -11.17
CA THR A 65 6.26 3.54 -11.14
C THR A 65 7.04 3.36 -12.44
N LYS A 66 6.98 2.16 -13.03
CA LYS A 66 7.69 1.84 -14.29
C LYS A 66 6.98 2.30 -15.56
N VAL A 67 5.71 2.72 -15.47
CA VAL A 67 4.99 3.24 -16.63
C VAL A 67 5.52 4.63 -16.95
N GLY A 68 5.86 4.86 -18.23
CA GLY A 68 6.29 6.17 -18.71
C GLY A 68 7.62 6.67 -18.12
N GLU A 69 8.52 5.76 -17.72
CA GLU A 69 9.83 6.11 -17.14
C GLU A 69 10.64 7.09 -17.99
N GLU A 70 10.56 7.02 -19.32
CA GLU A 70 11.26 7.97 -20.19
C GLU A 70 10.75 9.40 -20.05
N LYS A 71 9.43 9.60 -19.96
CA LYS A 71 8.83 10.93 -19.73
C LYS A 71 9.22 11.42 -18.34
N LYS A 72 9.11 10.56 -17.31
CA LYS A 72 9.51 10.86 -15.93
C LYS A 72 10.97 11.29 -15.83
N ARG A 73 11.89 10.55 -16.48
CA ARG A 73 13.33 10.87 -16.51
C ARG A 73 13.64 12.24 -17.12
N ARG A 74 12.82 12.73 -18.06
CA ARG A 74 13.01 14.05 -18.68
C ARG A 74 12.48 15.20 -17.84
N VAL A 75 11.44 14.96 -17.03
CA VAL A 75 10.73 16.03 -16.29
C VAL A 75 11.08 16.08 -14.80
N ASP A 76 11.59 14.99 -14.25
CA ASP A 76 11.96 14.87 -12.84
C ASP A 76 13.49 14.75 -12.69
N ALA A 77 14.10 15.75 -12.05
CA ALA A 77 15.54 15.80 -11.81
C ALA A 77 16.00 14.73 -10.81
N ASP A 78 15.11 14.29 -9.90
CA ASP A 78 15.40 13.30 -8.87
C ASP A 78 14.92 11.89 -9.27
N PHE A 79 14.71 11.66 -10.57
CA PHE A 79 14.21 10.39 -11.09
C PHE A 79 15.10 9.21 -10.69
N LYS A 80 14.50 8.21 -10.04
CA LYS A 80 15.13 6.93 -9.74
C LYS A 80 14.53 5.83 -10.59
N GLU A 81 15.37 5.12 -11.35
CA GLU A 81 14.95 3.97 -12.15
C GLU A 81 14.25 2.92 -11.27
N GLY A 82 13.02 2.53 -11.63
CA GLY A 82 12.19 1.61 -10.84
C GLY A 82 11.64 2.19 -9.53
N GLY A 83 11.89 3.46 -9.20
CA GLY A 83 11.46 4.16 -8.00
C GLY A 83 12.40 4.04 -6.81
N GLN A 84 12.99 2.86 -6.57
CA GLN A 84 13.92 2.58 -5.48
C GLN A 84 13.43 3.13 -4.12
N ARG A 85 12.24 2.70 -3.69
CA ARG A 85 11.66 3.19 -2.44
C ARG A 85 12.51 2.77 -1.25
N ASN A 86 12.74 3.71 -0.33
CA ASN A 86 13.56 3.50 0.86
C ASN A 86 12.74 3.01 2.06
N TRP A 87 13.41 2.71 3.16
CA TRP A 87 12.76 2.24 4.38
C TRP A 87 11.73 3.22 4.95
N ILE A 88 11.95 4.53 4.80
CA ILE A 88 11.01 5.57 5.26
C ILE A 88 9.71 5.44 4.49
N GLN A 89 9.78 5.36 3.15
CA GLN A 89 8.60 5.19 2.31
C GLN A 89 7.87 3.88 2.57
N VAL A 90 8.59 2.79 2.87
CA VAL A 90 7.98 1.51 3.25
C VAL A 90 7.21 1.65 4.56
N LEU A 91 7.83 2.22 5.60
CA LEU A 91 7.18 2.40 6.91
C LEU A 91 6.05 3.43 6.87
N SER A 92 6.16 4.50 6.09
CA SER A 92 5.06 5.46 5.90
C SER A 92 3.85 4.80 5.24
N ASN A 93 4.07 3.91 4.27
CA ASN A 93 2.98 3.25 3.54
C ASN A 93 2.39 2.04 4.27
N ALA A 94 3.14 1.36 5.13
CA ALA A 94 2.68 0.10 5.72
C ALA A 94 2.81 0.01 7.25
N GLY A 95 3.45 0.98 7.91
CA GLY A 95 3.70 0.96 9.35
C GLY A 95 2.41 0.96 10.17
N ILE A 96 1.49 1.90 9.89
CA ILE A 96 0.19 1.97 10.57
C ILE A 96 -0.62 0.70 10.31
N ALA A 97 -0.68 0.24 9.06
CA ALA A 97 -1.33 -1.03 8.73
C ALA A 97 -0.73 -2.22 9.49
N THR A 98 0.60 -2.28 9.65
CA THR A 98 1.28 -3.32 10.43
C THR A 98 0.81 -3.32 11.89
N VAL A 99 0.75 -2.13 12.51
CA VAL A 99 0.28 -1.98 13.89
C VAL A 99 -1.18 -2.44 14.02
N LEU A 100 -2.06 -2.03 13.10
CA LEU A 100 -3.46 -2.46 13.08
C LEU A 100 -3.60 -3.98 12.92
N VAL A 101 -2.80 -4.60 12.04
CA VAL A 101 -2.79 -6.07 11.85
C VAL A 101 -2.40 -6.78 13.15
N VAL A 102 -1.36 -6.31 13.85
CA VAL A 102 -0.94 -6.88 15.13
C VAL A 102 -2.04 -6.76 16.19
N ILE A 103 -2.70 -5.60 16.28
CA ILE A 103 -3.81 -5.38 17.21
C ILE A 103 -4.97 -6.32 16.91
N ILE A 104 -5.40 -6.43 15.65
CA ILE A 104 -6.50 -7.32 15.26
C ILE A 104 -6.15 -8.77 15.58
N TRP A 105 -4.96 -9.23 15.21
CA TRP A 105 -4.53 -10.60 15.49
C TRP A 105 -4.56 -10.92 17.00
N LYS A 106 -4.17 -9.97 17.85
CA LYS A 106 -4.27 -10.12 19.32
C LYS A 106 -5.73 -10.17 19.79
N LEU A 107 -6.59 -9.30 19.26
CA LEU A 107 -8.01 -9.22 19.65
C LEU A 107 -8.83 -10.43 19.17
N THR A 108 -8.48 -11.03 18.02
CA THR A 108 -9.20 -12.20 17.48
C THR A 108 -8.56 -13.53 17.87
N GLY A 109 -7.49 -13.53 18.66
CA GLY A 109 -6.76 -14.74 19.03
C GLY A 109 -6.14 -15.47 17.83
N GLY A 110 -5.81 -14.72 16.78
CA GLY A 110 -5.32 -15.27 15.51
C GLY A 110 -6.37 -15.93 14.63
N GLN A 111 -7.66 -15.80 14.97
CA GLN A 111 -8.74 -16.20 14.07
C GLN A 111 -8.96 -15.14 12.99
N ASP A 112 -9.04 -15.59 11.74
CA ASP A 112 -9.39 -14.74 10.61
C ASP A 112 -10.90 -14.45 10.63
N LYS A 113 -11.27 -13.21 10.90
CA LYS A 113 -12.67 -12.76 10.93
C LYS A 113 -13.02 -11.99 9.65
N CYS A 114 -14.21 -12.25 9.12
CA CYS A 114 -14.76 -11.46 8.03
C CYS A 114 -15.17 -10.06 8.49
N LEU A 115 -15.39 -9.16 7.53
CA LEU A 115 -16.02 -7.86 7.81
C LEU A 115 -17.48 -8.11 8.18
N ASP A 116 -17.76 -8.26 9.47
CA ASP A 116 -19.10 -8.46 9.99
C ASP A 116 -19.35 -7.51 11.16
N SER A 117 -20.11 -6.45 10.88
CA SER A 117 -20.48 -5.42 11.86
C SER A 117 -21.33 -5.96 13.01
N LYS A 118 -22.00 -7.11 12.83
CA LYS A 118 -22.90 -7.72 13.83
C LYS A 118 -22.15 -8.55 14.86
N ASP A 119 -21.03 -9.18 14.48
CA ASP A 119 -20.21 -9.97 15.40
C ASP A 119 -19.32 -9.07 16.28
N SER A 120 -18.60 -8.13 15.67
CA SER A 120 -17.78 -7.19 16.42
C SER A 120 -17.55 -5.90 15.66
N THR A 121 -18.20 -4.82 16.11
CA THR A 121 -18.02 -3.48 15.54
C THR A 121 -16.56 -3.03 15.58
N LEU A 122 -15.85 -3.29 16.69
CA LEU A 122 -14.46 -2.87 16.85
C LEU A 122 -13.52 -3.56 15.84
N VAL A 123 -13.61 -4.90 15.71
CA VAL A 123 -12.77 -5.65 14.76
C VAL A 123 -13.07 -5.23 13.32
N THR A 124 -14.35 -5.05 12.99
CA THR A 124 -14.78 -4.61 11.66
C THR A 124 -14.28 -3.20 11.35
N SER A 125 -14.32 -2.27 12.31
CA SER A 125 -13.73 -0.92 12.14
C SER A 125 -12.22 -0.97 11.94
N LEU A 126 -11.49 -1.82 12.67
CA LEU A 126 -10.04 -1.97 12.52
C LEU A 126 -9.66 -2.58 11.16
N LEU A 127 -10.39 -3.60 10.71
CA LEU A 127 -10.23 -4.18 9.37
C LEU A 127 -10.51 -3.14 8.28
N GLY A 128 -11.58 -2.37 8.44
CA GLY A 128 -11.90 -1.23 7.59
C GLY A 128 -10.79 -0.18 7.57
N GLY A 129 -10.15 0.07 8.72
CA GLY A 129 -8.98 0.94 8.84
C GLY A 129 -7.78 0.46 8.02
N ILE A 130 -7.48 -0.84 8.01
CA ILE A 130 -6.40 -1.41 7.19
C ILE A 130 -6.70 -1.23 5.69
N ILE A 131 -7.93 -1.52 5.28
CA ILE A 131 -8.37 -1.38 3.88
C ILE A 131 -8.28 0.09 3.46
N GLY A 132 -8.85 1.00 4.27
CA GLY A 132 -8.80 2.42 4.04
C GLY A 132 -7.37 2.95 3.94
N HIS A 133 -6.48 2.51 4.82
CA HIS A 133 -5.06 2.88 4.81
C HIS A 133 -4.39 2.49 3.48
N TYR A 134 -4.49 1.24 3.04
CA TYR A 134 -3.87 0.82 1.78
C TYR A 134 -4.50 1.49 0.56
N CYS A 135 -5.79 1.81 0.61
CA CYS A 135 -6.45 2.59 -0.43
C CYS A 135 -5.94 4.04 -0.50
N CYS A 136 -5.73 4.69 0.64
CA CYS A 136 -5.09 6.01 0.69
C CYS A 136 -3.66 5.96 0.10
N CYS A 137 -2.85 4.99 0.52
CA CYS A 137 -1.47 4.82 0.00
C CYS A 137 -1.44 4.51 -1.50
N ASN A 138 -2.34 3.66 -1.99
CA ASN A 138 -2.51 3.43 -3.43
C ASN A 138 -2.88 4.73 -4.14
N GLY A 139 -3.84 5.49 -3.61
CA GLY A 139 -4.26 6.76 -4.18
C GLY A 139 -3.09 7.74 -4.34
N ASP A 140 -2.30 7.92 -3.28
CA ASP A 140 -1.13 8.80 -3.27
C ASP A 140 -0.07 8.38 -4.32
N THR A 141 0.28 7.09 -4.33
CA THR A 141 1.28 6.56 -5.26
C THR A 141 0.78 6.58 -6.70
N TRP A 142 -0.46 6.15 -6.96
CA TRP A 142 -0.98 6.07 -8.33
C TRP A 142 -1.20 7.47 -8.91
N SER A 143 -1.66 8.42 -8.10
CA SER A 143 -1.89 9.79 -8.54
C SER A 143 -0.60 10.50 -8.93
N SER A 144 0.51 10.27 -8.21
CA SER A 144 1.81 10.86 -8.57
C SER A 144 2.40 10.19 -9.82
N GLU A 145 2.33 8.86 -9.89
CA GLU A 145 2.95 8.07 -10.96
C GLU A 145 2.22 8.17 -12.31
N LEU A 146 0.89 8.28 -12.30
CA LEU A 146 0.10 8.50 -13.52
C LEU A 146 -0.10 9.99 -13.82
N GLY A 147 -0.18 10.83 -12.80
CA GLY A 147 -0.39 12.26 -12.95
C GLY A 147 0.70 12.90 -13.80
N VAL A 148 1.96 12.52 -13.61
CA VAL A 148 3.12 13.00 -14.40
C VAL A 148 3.04 12.69 -15.89
N LEU A 149 2.24 11.69 -16.27
CA LEU A 149 2.07 11.30 -17.65
C LEU A 149 0.91 12.02 -18.33
N SER A 150 0.01 12.65 -17.56
CA SER A 150 -1.17 13.36 -18.07
C SER A 150 -0.80 14.65 -18.81
N ASP A 151 -1.39 14.84 -19.99
CA ASP A 151 -1.30 16.09 -20.74
C ASP A 151 -2.43 17.08 -20.39
N ALA A 152 -3.42 16.65 -19.60
CA ALA A 152 -4.49 17.51 -19.10
C ALA A 152 -3.99 18.48 -18.02
N GLN A 153 -4.47 19.73 -18.08
CA GLN A 153 -4.10 20.75 -17.11
C GLN A 153 -4.66 20.44 -15.71
N PRO A 154 -3.82 20.53 -14.65
CA PRO A 154 -4.25 20.27 -13.28
C PRO A 154 -5.28 21.31 -12.82
N ARG A 155 -6.34 20.83 -12.18
CA ARG A 155 -7.42 21.66 -11.62
C ARG A 155 -7.58 21.38 -10.15
N LEU A 156 -7.74 22.44 -9.36
CA LEU A 156 -7.95 22.31 -7.92
C LEU A 156 -9.36 21.77 -7.64
N ILE A 157 -9.51 20.68 -6.88
CA ILE A 157 -10.84 20.06 -6.66
C ILE A 157 -11.82 21.00 -5.94
N THR A 158 -11.33 21.90 -5.07
CA THR A 158 -12.19 22.81 -4.30
C THR A 158 -12.77 23.94 -5.15
N THR A 159 -12.12 24.34 -6.24
CA THR A 159 -12.53 25.50 -7.06
C THR A 159 -12.73 25.18 -8.53
N PHE A 160 -12.32 23.99 -8.97
CA PHE A 160 -12.24 23.54 -10.37
C PHE A 160 -11.44 24.46 -11.31
N LYS A 161 -10.70 25.42 -10.75
CA LYS A 161 -9.83 26.33 -11.50
C LYS A 161 -8.53 25.65 -11.88
N VAL A 162 -8.02 25.98 -13.06
CA VAL A 162 -6.69 25.55 -13.51
C VAL A 162 -5.64 26.16 -12.59
N ASN A 163 -4.76 25.30 -12.05
CA ASN A 163 -3.65 25.76 -11.23
C ASN A 163 -2.33 25.23 -11.80
N LEU A 164 -1.64 26.07 -12.58
CA LEU A 164 -0.36 25.75 -13.22
C LEU A 164 0.78 25.51 -12.22
N ALA A 165 0.61 25.90 -10.94
CA ALA A 165 1.59 25.65 -9.89
C ALA A 165 1.45 24.25 -9.25
N SER A 166 0.31 23.58 -9.42
CA SER A 166 0.12 22.22 -8.91
C SER A 166 0.71 21.24 -9.93
N LYS A 167 1.98 20.86 -9.75
CA LYS A 167 2.54 19.72 -10.48
C LYS A 167 1.79 18.46 -10.07
N HIS A 168 0.72 18.11 -10.79
CA HIS A 168 -0.06 16.88 -10.59
C HIS A 168 -0.98 16.92 -9.35
N TYR A 169 -1.61 15.79 -9.04
CA TYR A 169 -2.35 15.48 -7.82
C TYR A 169 -3.88 15.66 -7.88
N LEU A 170 -4.57 14.58 -7.48
CA LEU A 170 -5.86 14.48 -6.78
C LEU A 170 -6.94 13.60 -7.42
N LEU A 171 -7.08 13.47 -8.75
CA LEU A 171 -8.28 12.81 -9.26
C LEU A 171 -8.36 11.30 -8.90
N LEU A 172 -7.23 10.59 -8.95
CA LEU A 172 -7.17 9.15 -8.65
C LEU A 172 -7.16 8.86 -7.14
N SER A 173 -6.49 9.68 -6.33
CA SER A 173 -6.44 9.48 -4.88
C SER A 173 -7.82 9.66 -4.25
N THR A 174 -8.60 10.65 -4.69
CA THR A 174 -9.96 10.86 -4.20
C THR A 174 -10.90 9.73 -4.63
N ILE A 175 -10.80 9.20 -5.86
CA ILE A 175 -11.65 8.08 -6.31
C ILE A 175 -11.39 6.83 -5.46
N VAL A 176 -10.13 6.47 -5.24
CA VAL A 176 -9.78 5.26 -4.47
C VAL A 176 -10.20 5.40 -2.99
N VAL A 177 -10.00 6.57 -2.39
CA VAL A 177 -10.45 6.86 -1.02
C VAL A 177 -11.97 6.90 -0.92
N ALA A 178 -12.67 7.50 -1.88
CA ALA A 178 -14.12 7.58 -1.92
C ALA A 178 -14.79 6.20 -2.10
N PHE A 179 -14.23 5.33 -2.96
CA PHE A 179 -14.70 3.95 -3.10
C PHE A 179 -14.51 3.14 -1.81
N SER A 180 -13.42 3.38 -1.09
CA SER A 180 -13.16 2.71 0.19
C SER A 180 -14.12 3.16 1.29
N ALA A 181 -14.39 4.47 1.37
CA ALA A 181 -15.39 5.02 2.28
C ALA A 181 -16.81 4.53 1.93
N HIS A 182 -17.14 4.40 0.65
CA HIS A 182 -18.41 3.84 0.21
C HIS A 182 -18.54 2.34 0.55
N PHE A 183 -17.47 1.56 0.38
CA PHE A 183 -17.44 0.14 0.74
C PHE A 183 -17.59 -0.08 2.25
N LEU A 184 -16.94 0.74 3.08
CA LEU A 184 -17.17 0.69 4.54
C LEU A 184 -18.63 1.05 4.88
N ARG A 185 -19.21 2.07 4.24
CA ARG A 185 -20.59 2.51 4.51
C ARG A 185 -21.66 1.53 4.01
N ALA A 186 -21.36 0.72 3.00
CA ALA A 186 -22.28 -0.30 2.49
C ALA A 186 -22.42 -1.53 3.40
N HIS A 187 -21.52 -1.69 4.39
CA HIS A 187 -21.46 -2.85 5.27
C HIS A 187 -21.57 -2.51 6.78
N THR A 188 -21.83 -1.24 7.11
CA THR A 188 -22.28 -0.77 8.44
C THR A 188 -23.77 -0.53 8.43
#